data_AF-A0A521R1J3-F1
#
_entry.id   AF-A0A521R1J3-F1
#
_cell.length_a   1.000
_cell.length_b   1.000
_cell.length_c   1.000
_cell.angle_alpha   90.00
_cell.angle_beta   90.00
_cell.angle_gamma   90.00
#
_symmetry.space_group_name_H-M   'P 1'
#
loop_
_entity.id
_entity.type
_entity.pdbx_description
1 polymer ?
#
loop_
_entity_poly.entity_id
_entity_poly.type
_entity_poly.pdbx_seq_one_letter_code
_entity_poly.pdbx_strand_id
1 'polypeptide(L)'
;MDDTATGFRLGKAAFFPWGTRFDAVVRDFEGTSYASRALPCGEAYGFMTCSAEASAPRPDRPVLTVTYELAATVNPARNLFAPLVMRLGAPQTIRRDELSPHASSPDHVVLYATWKTADGIPIGLSLYGAPRATPFGDSAGSLYLSWGDLEAAAAPWMDEWHAANDEVARAAQSPGRIERFNVGYDVRASDAHDPLRIANRCLNAPELLDTPRPIAHGLGARGFALWSDGTGTRWHLSTSACTIVLGQPGTSLVRVASVEPARGGGFSSIDIGGWWARDAWRSRAIEEAVRALERVPGLTIERSSGHDV
;
A
#
# COMPACT_ATOMS: atom_id res chain seq x y z
N MET A 1 -15.63 0.29 23.52
CA MET A 1 -14.60 0.54 22.48
C MET A 1 -14.33 2.03 22.52
N ASP A 2 -13.87 2.49 23.68
CA ASP A 2 -14.09 3.91 24.05
C ASP A 2 -12.84 4.74 23.75
N ASP A 3 -11.72 4.08 23.47
CA ASP A 3 -10.41 4.65 23.16
C ASP A 3 -10.02 4.51 21.67
N THR A 4 -10.89 3.91 20.83
CA THR A 4 -10.63 3.70 19.40
C THR A 4 -10.48 5.01 18.63
N ALA A 5 -11.04 6.11 19.13
CA ALA A 5 -10.83 7.45 18.60
C ALA A 5 -9.37 7.92 18.71
N THR A 6 -8.64 7.43 19.72
CA THR A 6 -7.29 7.90 20.06
C THR A 6 -6.20 6.90 19.74
N GLY A 7 -6.55 5.64 19.46
CA GLY A 7 -5.56 4.61 19.15
C GLY A 7 -6.15 3.22 19.03
N PHE A 8 -5.28 2.23 19.21
CA PHE A 8 -5.62 0.83 19.15
C PHE A 8 -4.99 0.01 20.27
N ARG A 9 -5.54 -1.18 20.52
CA ARG A 9 -5.03 -2.12 21.52
C ARG A 9 -4.34 -3.31 20.87
N LEU A 10 -3.28 -3.82 21.49
CA LEU A 10 -2.73 -5.15 21.21
C LEU A 10 -2.77 -5.94 22.52
N GLY A 11 -3.82 -6.71 22.71
CA GLY A 11 -4.11 -7.33 24.00
C GLY A 11 -4.75 -6.36 25.01
N LYS A 12 -4.87 -6.82 26.25
CA LYS A 12 -5.55 -6.09 27.33
C LYS A 12 -4.78 -4.86 27.84
N ALA A 13 -3.46 -4.98 27.94
CA ALA A 13 -2.62 -3.99 28.62
C ALA A 13 -1.90 -3.02 27.67
N ALA A 14 -1.67 -3.37 26.40
CA ALA A 14 -0.94 -2.52 25.48
C ALA A 14 -1.90 -1.68 24.65
N PHE A 15 -1.85 -0.37 24.86
CA PHE A 15 -2.54 0.63 24.07
C PHE A 15 -1.52 1.49 23.32
N PHE A 16 -1.79 1.74 22.05
CA PHE A 16 -0.95 2.52 21.16
C PHE A 16 -1.77 3.65 20.55
N PRO A 17 -1.37 4.92 20.74
CA PRO A 17 -2.02 6.04 20.08
C PRO A 17 -1.96 5.90 18.56
N TRP A 18 -2.97 6.45 17.86
CA TRP A 18 -2.86 6.67 16.42
C TRP A 18 -1.64 7.54 16.11
N GLY A 19 -0.97 7.26 15.00
CA GLY A 19 0.35 7.84 14.67
C GLY A 19 1.55 7.04 15.17
N THR A 20 1.34 6.01 16.00
CA THR A 20 2.43 5.09 16.38
C THR A 20 2.97 4.36 15.15
N ARG A 21 4.27 4.46 14.89
CA ARG A 21 4.97 3.77 13.79
C ARG A 21 4.90 2.25 13.95
N PHE A 22 4.80 1.53 12.83
CA PHE A 22 4.77 0.09 12.83
C PHE A 22 6.03 -0.53 13.45
N ASP A 23 7.21 -0.04 13.10
CA ASP A 23 8.49 -0.50 13.67
C ASP A 23 8.66 -0.25 15.18
N ALA A 24 7.90 0.69 15.75
CA ALA A 24 7.83 0.88 17.19
C ALA A 24 6.96 -0.19 17.90
N VAL A 25 5.98 -0.74 17.17
CA VAL A 25 5.07 -1.80 17.62
C VAL A 25 5.66 -3.19 17.39
N VAL A 26 6.27 -3.41 16.21
CA VAL A 26 6.85 -4.67 15.75
C VAL A 26 8.34 -4.44 15.44
N ARG A 27 9.18 -4.70 16.44
CA ARG A 27 10.60 -4.29 16.43
C ARG A 27 11.52 -5.19 15.60
N ASP A 28 11.06 -6.38 15.25
CA ASP A 28 11.79 -7.42 14.53
C ASP A 28 11.36 -7.54 13.06
N PHE A 29 10.68 -6.52 12.52
CA PHE A 29 10.24 -6.54 11.13
C PHE A 29 11.37 -6.12 10.18
N GLU A 30 11.76 -7.04 9.30
CA GLU A 30 12.69 -6.77 8.21
C GLU A 30 11.91 -6.58 6.90
N GLY A 31 11.99 -5.38 6.32
CA GLY A 31 11.33 -5.06 5.05
C GLY A 31 11.29 -3.56 4.80
N THR A 32 10.85 -3.16 3.61
CA THR A 32 10.72 -1.75 3.22
C THR A 32 9.38 -1.41 2.55
N SER A 33 8.56 -2.43 2.27
CA SER A 33 7.24 -2.34 1.65
C SER A 33 6.12 -2.48 2.70
N TYR A 34 4.89 -2.75 2.24
CA TYR A 34 3.75 -3.03 3.12
C TYR A 34 4.13 -3.93 4.29
N ALA A 35 3.89 -3.42 5.49
CA ALA A 35 4.30 -4.04 6.73
C ALA A 35 3.08 -4.61 7.43
N SER A 36 3.11 -5.89 7.75
CA SER A 36 2.03 -6.56 8.47
C SER A 36 2.59 -7.67 9.35
N ARG A 37 2.09 -7.77 10.57
CA ARG A 37 2.48 -8.83 11.49
C ARG A 37 1.35 -9.18 12.44
N ALA A 38 0.93 -10.44 12.41
CA ALA A 38 0.07 -11.04 13.43
C ALA A 38 0.86 -11.29 14.72
N LEU A 39 0.33 -10.82 15.84
CA LEU A 39 0.87 -11.00 17.17
C LEU A 39 -0.14 -11.76 18.04
N PRO A 40 0.31 -12.61 18.99
CA PRO A 40 -0.58 -13.21 19.97
C PRO A 40 -1.40 -12.15 20.71
N CYS A 41 -2.71 -12.31 20.71
CA CYS A 41 -3.63 -11.39 21.39
C CYS A 41 -4.81 -12.20 21.88
N GLY A 42 -4.93 -12.42 23.19
CA GLY A 42 -6.03 -13.21 23.76
C GLY A 42 -7.34 -12.44 23.93
N GLU A 43 -7.27 -11.11 24.02
CA GLU A 43 -8.44 -10.26 24.22
C GLU A 43 -8.20 -8.83 23.69
N ALA A 44 -9.17 -8.26 22.99
CA ALA A 44 -9.19 -6.84 22.63
C ALA A 44 -10.62 -6.28 22.70
N TYR A 45 -10.78 -5.09 23.28
CA TYR A 45 -12.08 -4.41 23.43
C TYR A 45 -13.19 -5.28 24.05
N GLY A 46 -12.84 -6.20 24.95
CA GLY A 46 -13.77 -7.13 25.57
C GLY A 46 -14.27 -8.24 24.64
N PHE A 47 -13.57 -8.50 23.54
CA PHE A 47 -13.75 -9.68 22.69
C PHE A 47 -12.57 -10.62 22.88
N MET A 48 -12.86 -11.92 22.94
CA MET A 48 -11.82 -12.95 22.89
C MET A 48 -11.24 -13.02 21.49
N THR A 49 -9.92 -13.00 21.39
CA THR A 49 -9.18 -13.01 20.13
C THR A 49 -8.12 -14.12 20.16
N CYS A 50 -7.70 -14.56 18.97
CA CYS A 50 -6.52 -15.43 18.81
C CYS A 50 -5.27 -14.60 18.56
N SER A 51 -5.40 -13.60 17.69
CA SER A 51 -4.31 -12.75 17.25
C SER A 51 -4.78 -11.33 16.97
N ALA A 52 -3.84 -10.40 16.92
CA ALA A 52 -4.03 -9.07 16.39
C ALA A 52 -2.94 -8.80 15.36
N GLU A 53 -3.33 -8.53 14.13
CA GLU A 53 -2.43 -8.18 13.04
C GLU A 53 -2.42 -6.67 12.87
N ALA A 54 -1.31 -6.04 13.28
CA ALA A 54 -1.05 -4.64 12.95
C ALA A 54 -0.57 -4.56 11.51
N SER A 55 -1.01 -3.54 10.78
CA SER A 55 -0.53 -3.26 9.43
C SER A 55 -0.30 -1.78 9.16
N ALA A 56 0.69 -1.52 8.32
CA ALA A 56 1.08 -0.19 7.88
C ALA A 56 1.53 -0.22 6.41
N PRO A 57 1.41 0.90 5.69
CA PRO A 57 1.93 1.06 4.34
C PRO A 57 3.42 0.69 4.19
N ARG A 58 4.22 0.99 5.21
CA ARG A 58 5.66 0.72 5.31
C ARG A 58 6.05 0.58 6.80
N PRO A 59 7.20 -0.01 7.14
CA PRO A 59 7.57 -0.21 8.56
C PRO A 59 7.81 1.10 9.31
N ASP A 60 8.30 2.13 8.62
CA ASP A 60 8.55 3.47 9.14
C ASP A 60 7.32 4.40 9.09
N ARG A 61 6.14 3.84 8.84
CA ARG A 61 4.85 4.55 8.74
C ARG A 61 3.91 4.12 9.87
N PRO A 62 2.88 4.92 10.20
CA PRO A 62 2.00 4.60 11.31
C PRO A 62 1.18 3.35 11.01
N VAL A 63 0.84 2.60 12.05
CA VAL A 63 -0.17 1.55 11.94
C VAL A 63 -1.48 2.19 11.53
N LEU A 64 -2.02 1.76 10.39
CA LEU A 64 -3.29 2.25 9.85
C LEU A 64 -4.43 1.28 10.07
N THR A 65 -4.15 0.00 10.28
CA THR A 65 -5.19 -0.99 10.55
C THR A 65 -4.70 -2.02 11.53
N VAL A 66 -5.60 -2.46 12.40
CA VAL A 66 -5.42 -3.65 13.22
C VAL A 66 -6.57 -4.60 12.92
N THR A 67 -6.22 -5.81 12.52
CA THR A 67 -7.17 -6.90 12.33
C THR A 67 -7.11 -7.82 13.53
N TYR A 68 -8.19 -7.86 14.31
CA TYR A 68 -8.33 -8.78 15.43
C TYR A 68 -8.98 -10.06 14.94
N GLU A 69 -8.26 -11.15 15.06
CA GLU A 69 -8.80 -12.47 14.78
C GLU A 69 -9.66 -12.93 15.96
N LEU A 70 -10.96 -13.07 15.75
CA LEU A 70 -11.91 -13.38 16.81
C LEU A 70 -11.86 -14.88 17.13
N ALA A 71 -11.69 -15.22 18.40
CA ALA A 71 -11.61 -16.61 18.82
C ALA A 71 -12.94 -17.32 18.56
N ALA A 72 -12.86 -18.53 18.00
CA ALA A 72 -13.99 -19.43 17.92
C ALA A 72 -14.37 -19.87 19.34
N THR A 73 -15.48 -19.33 19.84
CA THR A 73 -16.08 -19.80 21.09
C THR A 73 -17.07 -20.92 20.77
N VAL A 74 -17.48 -21.69 21.78
CA VAL A 74 -18.51 -22.74 21.66
C VAL A 74 -19.87 -22.18 21.16
N ASN A 75 -20.00 -20.86 21.11
CA ASN A 75 -21.22 -20.16 20.77
C ASN A 75 -21.25 -19.66 19.30
N PRO A 76 -22.44 -19.63 18.67
CA PRO A 76 -22.60 -19.23 17.27
C PRO A 76 -22.26 -17.75 17.00
N ALA A 77 -21.87 -17.44 15.76
CA ALA A 77 -21.49 -16.13 15.23
C ALA A 77 -22.39 -14.95 15.67
N ARG A 78 -23.70 -15.18 15.85
CA ARG A 78 -24.66 -14.18 16.39
C ARG A 78 -24.24 -13.59 17.75
N ASN A 79 -23.49 -14.34 18.55
CA ASN A 79 -23.00 -13.92 19.86
C ASN A 79 -21.81 -12.94 19.77
N LEU A 80 -21.16 -12.81 18.60
CA LEU A 80 -20.12 -11.80 18.33
C LEU A 80 -20.73 -10.53 17.70
N PHE A 81 -21.73 -10.70 16.83
CA PHE A 81 -22.39 -9.58 16.16
C PHE A 81 -23.25 -8.72 17.10
N ALA A 82 -24.07 -9.34 17.97
CA ALA A 82 -24.98 -8.59 18.83
C ALA A 82 -24.25 -7.65 19.83
N PRO A 83 -23.15 -8.04 20.51
CA PRO A 83 -22.38 -7.12 21.35
C PRO A 83 -21.81 -5.91 20.60
N LEU A 84 -21.43 -6.06 19.33
CA LEU A 84 -20.98 -4.93 18.51
C LEU A 84 -22.13 -3.97 18.21
N VAL A 85 -23.30 -4.48 17.85
CA VAL A 85 -24.50 -3.65 17.61
C VAL A 85 -24.93 -2.92 18.88
N MET A 86 -24.89 -3.57 20.04
CA MET A 86 -25.22 -2.91 21.32
C MET A 86 -24.25 -1.77 21.67
N ARG A 87 -22.97 -1.88 21.28
CA ARG A 87 -21.94 -0.88 21.59
C ARG A 87 -21.84 0.25 20.56
N LEU A 88 -22.00 -0.07 19.27
CA LEU A 88 -21.78 0.87 18.15
C LEU A 88 -23.08 1.34 17.50
N GLY A 89 -24.23 0.77 17.88
CA GLY A 89 -25.48 0.96 17.17
C GLY A 89 -25.59 0.09 15.91
N ALA A 90 -26.60 0.39 15.09
CA ALA A 90 -26.82 -0.33 13.84
C ALA A 90 -25.66 -0.11 12.84
N PRO A 91 -25.20 -1.17 12.13
CA PRO A 91 -24.17 -1.02 11.12
C PRO A 91 -24.65 -0.17 9.94
N GLN A 92 -23.71 0.51 9.29
CA GLN A 92 -23.94 1.25 8.04
C GLN A 92 -24.18 0.29 6.88
N THR A 93 -23.43 -0.82 6.83
CA THR A 93 -23.62 -1.89 5.85
C THR A 93 -23.70 -3.22 6.57
N ILE A 94 -24.63 -4.07 6.13
CA ILE A 94 -24.71 -5.47 6.52
C ILE A 94 -24.97 -6.34 5.30
N ARG A 95 -24.20 -7.42 5.16
CA ARG A 95 -24.39 -8.46 4.15
C ARG A 95 -24.40 -9.79 4.86
N ARG A 96 -25.37 -10.64 4.50
CA ARG A 96 -25.51 -11.99 5.02
C ARG A 96 -25.60 -12.97 3.85
N ASP A 97 -24.86 -14.05 3.97
CA ASP A 97 -24.87 -15.15 3.00
C ASP A 97 -25.05 -16.50 3.71
N GLU A 98 -26.06 -16.54 4.58
CA GLU A 98 -26.38 -17.71 5.41
C GLU A 98 -27.10 -18.83 4.62
N LEU A 99 -27.48 -18.57 3.37
CA LEU A 99 -28.22 -19.51 2.50
C LEU A 99 -27.37 -20.09 1.36
N SER A 100 -26.12 -19.66 1.21
CA SER A 100 -25.20 -20.21 0.23
C SER A 100 -24.88 -21.68 0.52
N PRO A 101 -24.61 -22.52 -0.50
CA PRO A 101 -24.07 -23.87 -0.30
C PRO A 101 -22.78 -23.90 0.54
N HIS A 102 -22.09 -22.76 0.66
CA HIS A 102 -20.85 -22.60 1.43
C HIS A 102 -21.08 -21.97 2.81
N ALA A 103 -22.32 -21.78 3.26
CA ALA A 103 -22.64 -21.13 4.52
C ALA A 103 -22.08 -21.83 5.78
N SER A 104 -21.64 -23.08 5.66
CA SER A 104 -20.97 -23.82 6.75
C SER A 104 -19.46 -23.98 6.52
N SER A 105 -18.88 -23.28 5.54
CA SER A 105 -17.46 -23.38 5.21
C SER A 105 -16.61 -22.44 6.08
N PRO A 106 -15.45 -22.88 6.58
CA PRO A 106 -14.50 -22.02 7.29
C PRO A 106 -13.83 -20.98 6.39
N ASP A 107 -13.86 -21.18 5.06
CA ASP A 107 -13.30 -20.24 4.08
C ASP A 107 -14.34 -19.33 3.44
N HIS A 108 -15.58 -19.32 3.97
CA HIS A 108 -16.68 -18.51 3.46
C HIS A 108 -17.16 -17.50 4.50
N VAL A 109 -17.25 -16.22 4.12
CA VAL A 109 -17.78 -15.16 4.98
C VAL A 109 -19.30 -15.15 4.89
N VAL A 110 -19.97 -15.54 5.97
CA VAL A 110 -21.45 -15.58 6.04
C VAL A 110 -22.06 -14.28 6.55
N LEU A 111 -21.28 -13.46 7.24
CA LEU A 111 -21.71 -12.14 7.68
C LEU A 111 -20.57 -11.14 7.51
N TYR A 112 -20.87 -10.05 6.82
CA TYR A 112 -20.01 -8.88 6.74
C TYR A 112 -20.79 -7.65 7.22
N ALA A 113 -20.21 -6.87 8.13
CA ALA A 113 -20.82 -5.65 8.62
C ALA A 113 -19.79 -4.54 8.83
N THR A 114 -20.20 -3.28 8.63
CA THR A 114 -19.34 -2.11 8.84
C THR A 114 -20.03 -1.03 9.66
N TRP A 115 -19.23 -0.33 10.44
CA TRP A 115 -19.58 0.84 11.21
C TRP A 115 -18.56 1.93 10.96
N LYS A 116 -18.96 3.17 11.26
CA LYS A 116 -18.06 4.30 11.48
C LYS A 116 -18.42 4.86 12.84
N THR A 117 -17.45 4.96 13.75
CA THR A 117 -17.70 5.56 15.08
C THR A 117 -18.08 7.04 14.93
N ALA A 118 -18.57 7.65 16.01
CA ALA A 118 -18.84 9.09 16.04
C ALA A 118 -17.60 9.92 15.68
N ASP A 119 -16.42 9.47 16.12
CA ASP A 119 -15.11 10.07 15.82
C ASP A 119 -14.56 9.67 14.44
N GLY A 120 -15.35 9.00 13.63
CA GLY A 120 -15.01 8.71 12.24
C GLY A 120 -14.15 7.47 12.01
N ILE A 121 -13.95 6.62 13.02
CA ILE A 121 -13.10 5.42 12.95
C ILE A 121 -13.86 4.28 12.26
N PRO A 122 -13.39 3.78 11.10
CA PRO A 122 -14.00 2.63 10.45
C PRO A 122 -13.78 1.35 11.25
N ILE A 123 -14.86 0.59 11.42
CA ILE A 123 -14.86 -0.74 12.04
C ILE A 123 -15.53 -1.70 11.07
N GLY A 124 -14.87 -2.81 10.77
CA GLY A 124 -15.43 -3.90 9.96
C GLY A 124 -15.55 -5.18 10.77
N LEU A 125 -16.49 -6.04 10.41
CA LEU A 125 -16.62 -7.39 10.93
C LEU A 125 -16.85 -8.36 9.78
N SER A 126 -16.06 -9.42 9.72
CA SER A 126 -16.29 -10.59 8.89
C SER A 126 -16.43 -11.81 9.79
N LEU A 127 -17.50 -12.60 9.64
CA LEU A 127 -17.68 -13.87 10.34
C LEU A 127 -17.74 -15.02 9.34
N TYR A 128 -17.03 -16.10 9.63
CA TYR A 128 -16.98 -17.30 8.81
C TYR A 128 -18.16 -18.24 9.07
N GLY A 129 -18.48 -19.09 8.09
CA GLY A 129 -19.52 -20.11 8.21
C GLY A 129 -19.20 -21.21 9.23
N ALA A 130 -17.90 -21.47 9.45
CA ALA A 130 -17.40 -22.38 10.48
C ALA A 130 -16.05 -21.87 11.04
N PRO A 131 -15.60 -22.37 12.21
CA PRO A 131 -14.28 -22.05 12.74
C PRO A 131 -13.16 -22.38 11.75
N ARG A 132 -12.27 -21.42 11.50
CA ARG A 132 -11.11 -21.54 10.62
C ARG A 132 -9.84 -21.71 11.45
N ALA A 133 -9.12 -22.80 11.25
CA ALA A 133 -7.84 -23.03 11.93
C ALA A 133 -6.80 -21.99 11.48
N THR A 134 -6.11 -21.38 12.44
CA THR A 134 -5.00 -20.44 12.21
C THR A 134 -3.80 -20.78 13.09
N PRO A 135 -2.62 -20.18 12.85
CA PRO A 135 -1.45 -20.40 13.71
C PRO A 135 -1.66 -20.04 15.19
N PHE A 136 -2.67 -19.23 15.52
CA PHE A 136 -2.95 -18.76 16.88
C PHE A 136 -4.21 -19.36 17.50
N GLY A 137 -4.85 -20.32 16.81
CA GLY A 137 -6.07 -20.99 17.25
C GLY A 137 -7.21 -20.92 16.25
N ASP A 138 -8.35 -21.49 16.60
CA ASP A 138 -9.53 -21.48 15.73
C ASP A 138 -10.22 -20.11 15.74
N SER A 139 -10.45 -19.57 14.56
CA SER A 139 -11.01 -18.25 14.31
C SER A 139 -12.46 -18.32 13.87
N ALA A 140 -13.33 -17.51 14.48
CA ALA A 140 -14.70 -17.32 14.01
C ALA A 140 -14.83 -16.23 12.94
N GLY A 141 -13.76 -15.49 12.67
CA GLY A 141 -13.79 -14.30 11.82
C GLY A 141 -12.79 -13.23 12.24
N SER A 142 -12.99 -12.03 11.71
CA SER A 142 -12.09 -10.90 11.92
C SER A 142 -12.87 -9.63 12.22
N LEU A 143 -12.38 -8.86 13.20
CA LEU A 143 -12.79 -7.49 13.48
C LEU A 143 -11.67 -6.56 13.00
N TYR A 144 -11.99 -5.64 12.09
CA TYR A 144 -11.06 -4.68 11.54
C TYR A 144 -11.26 -3.33 12.21
N LEU A 145 -10.17 -2.72 12.65
CA LEU A 145 -10.15 -1.35 13.15
C LEU A 145 -9.15 -0.55 12.32
N SER A 146 -9.60 0.50 11.65
CA SER A 146 -8.74 1.29 10.77
C SER A 146 -8.66 2.74 11.22
N TRP A 147 -7.48 3.37 11.11
CA TRP A 147 -7.35 4.81 11.22
C TRP A 147 -7.85 5.44 9.92
N GLY A 148 -9.06 6.01 9.96
CA GLY A 148 -9.73 6.54 8.77
C GLY A 148 -9.23 7.92 8.31
N ASP A 149 -8.36 8.58 9.09
CA ASP A 149 -7.83 9.91 8.80
C ASP A 149 -6.42 9.82 8.21
N LEU A 150 -6.36 9.62 6.89
CA LEU A 150 -5.09 9.48 6.16
C LEU A 150 -4.28 10.77 6.13
N GLU A 151 -4.93 11.94 6.18
CA GLU A 151 -4.23 13.23 6.19
C GLU A 151 -3.51 13.44 7.52
N ALA A 152 -4.18 13.20 8.65
CA ALA A 152 -3.54 13.21 9.96
C ALA A 152 -2.43 12.15 10.05
N ALA A 153 -2.65 10.97 9.47
CA ALA A 153 -1.63 9.93 9.42
C ALA A 153 -0.41 10.32 8.58
N ALA A 154 -0.58 11.10 7.52
CA ALA A 154 0.51 11.51 6.65
C ALA A 154 1.20 12.80 7.10
N ALA A 155 0.54 13.63 7.91
CA ALA A 155 0.99 14.97 8.30
C ALA A 155 2.48 15.05 8.74
N PRO A 156 3.04 14.10 9.52
CA PRO A 156 4.45 14.17 9.92
C PRO A 156 5.45 14.11 8.76
N TRP A 157 5.05 13.62 7.58
CA TRP A 157 5.90 13.43 6.41
C TRP A 157 5.62 14.43 5.27
N MET A 158 4.59 15.27 5.40
CA MET A 158 4.17 16.16 4.32
C MET A 158 5.23 17.23 4.01
N ASP A 159 5.84 17.84 5.02
CA ASP A 159 6.85 18.89 4.83
C ASP A 159 8.10 18.36 4.10
N GLU A 160 8.58 17.18 4.47
CA GLU A 160 9.70 16.51 3.79
C GLU A 160 9.34 16.21 2.33
N TRP A 161 8.14 15.69 2.08
CA TRP A 161 7.67 15.38 0.73
C TRP A 161 7.52 16.65 -0.13
N HIS A 162 7.01 17.75 0.43
CA HIS A 162 6.94 19.04 -0.25
C HIS A 162 8.33 19.61 -0.56
N ALA A 163 9.27 19.54 0.38
CA ALA A 163 10.64 19.98 0.15
C ALA A 163 11.33 19.19 -0.97
N ALA A 164 11.11 17.87 -1.04
CA ALA A 164 11.61 17.04 -2.14
C ALA A 164 10.99 17.42 -3.49
N ASN A 165 9.70 17.76 -3.53
CA ASN A 165 9.04 18.28 -4.73
C ASN A 165 9.65 19.63 -5.18
N ASP A 166 9.89 20.54 -4.24
CA ASP A 166 10.52 21.84 -4.54
C ASP A 166 11.94 21.68 -5.07
N GLU A 167 12.68 20.68 -4.60
CA GLU A 167 13.99 20.34 -5.12
C GLU A 167 13.94 19.82 -6.57
N VAL A 168 13.02 18.88 -6.86
CA VAL A 168 12.82 18.37 -8.23
C VAL A 168 12.33 19.48 -9.16
N ALA A 169 11.43 20.35 -8.69
CA ALA A 169 10.96 21.51 -9.45
C ALA A 169 12.10 22.48 -9.77
N ARG A 170 13.00 22.76 -8.82
CA ARG A 170 14.20 23.58 -9.06
C ARG A 170 15.15 22.93 -10.06
N ALA A 171 15.42 21.63 -9.94
CA ALA A 171 16.28 20.90 -10.87
C ALA A 171 15.73 20.93 -12.31
N ALA A 172 14.40 20.87 -12.47
CA ALA A 172 13.73 20.91 -13.76
C ALA A 172 13.70 22.29 -14.45
N GLN A 173 14.15 23.37 -13.79
CA GLN A 173 14.22 24.70 -14.42
C GLN A 173 15.34 24.78 -15.47
N SER A 174 16.42 24.05 -15.25
CA SER A 174 17.59 23.99 -16.13
C SER A 174 18.07 22.53 -16.27
N PRO A 175 17.28 21.66 -16.93
CA PRO A 175 17.63 20.26 -17.08
C PRO A 175 18.87 20.11 -17.97
N GLY A 176 19.77 19.21 -17.61
CA GLY A 176 20.99 18.93 -18.38
C GLY A 176 20.68 18.11 -19.63
N ARG A 177 20.48 16.81 -19.46
CA ARG A 177 20.07 15.89 -20.54
C ARG A 177 18.62 15.46 -20.34
N ILE A 178 17.86 15.34 -21.43
CA ILE A 178 16.52 14.74 -21.43
C ILE A 178 16.43 13.71 -22.56
N GLU A 179 16.14 12.46 -22.22
CA GLU A 179 15.81 11.39 -23.15
C GLU A 179 14.35 11.00 -22.94
N ARG A 180 13.56 10.97 -24.02
CA ARG A 180 12.13 10.63 -23.98
C ARG A 180 11.89 9.28 -24.62
N PHE A 181 11.04 8.48 -24.00
CA PHE A 181 10.65 7.15 -24.45
C PHE A 181 9.12 7.09 -24.52
N ASN A 182 8.59 6.18 -25.34
CA ASN A 182 7.16 5.97 -25.51
C ASN A 182 6.88 4.48 -25.61
N VAL A 183 5.89 3.99 -24.86
CA VAL A 183 5.54 2.57 -24.75
C VAL A 183 4.11 2.32 -25.24
N GLY A 184 3.74 1.04 -25.41
CA GLY A 184 2.42 0.64 -25.88
C GLY A 184 1.32 0.73 -24.82
N TYR A 185 1.65 0.64 -23.53
CA TYR A 185 0.71 0.74 -22.41
C TYR A 185 0.84 2.07 -21.67
N ASP A 186 -0.23 2.47 -20.98
CA ASP A 186 -0.20 3.68 -20.16
C ASP A 186 0.80 3.50 -19.00
N VAL A 187 1.65 4.50 -18.80
CA VAL A 187 2.59 4.53 -17.68
C VAL A 187 1.89 5.00 -16.41
N ARG A 188 2.48 4.77 -15.22
CA ARG A 188 1.84 5.13 -13.94
C ARG A 188 1.41 6.61 -13.93
N ALA A 189 0.09 6.84 -13.91
CA ALA A 189 -0.54 8.16 -13.86
C ALA A 189 -1.79 8.21 -12.93
N SER A 190 -2.11 7.11 -12.25
CA SER A 190 -3.49 6.83 -11.81
C SER A 190 -3.98 7.60 -10.59
N ASP A 191 -3.12 8.31 -9.84
CA ASP A 191 -3.50 8.99 -8.61
C ASP A 191 -3.72 10.50 -8.78
N ALA A 192 -3.51 11.06 -9.97
CA ALA A 192 -3.53 12.52 -10.19
C ALA A 192 -4.84 13.22 -9.79
N HIS A 193 -5.97 12.51 -9.82
CA HIS A 193 -7.29 13.03 -9.45
C HIS A 193 -7.78 12.59 -8.07
N ASP A 194 -6.98 11.81 -7.32
CA ASP A 194 -7.33 11.41 -5.95
C ASP A 194 -7.15 12.62 -5.01
N PRO A 195 -8.19 13.08 -4.29
CA PRO A 195 -8.05 14.15 -3.32
C PRO A 195 -7.07 13.80 -2.18
N LEU A 196 -6.90 12.50 -1.87
CA LEU A 196 -5.98 12.01 -0.83
C LEU A 196 -4.61 11.62 -1.40
N ARG A 197 -4.30 11.98 -2.65
CA ARG A 197 -3.06 11.62 -3.34
C ARG A 197 -1.81 11.93 -2.54
N ILE A 198 -1.71 13.13 -1.96
CA ILE A 198 -0.50 13.56 -1.22
C ILE A 198 -0.32 12.69 0.02
N ALA A 199 -1.38 12.49 0.80
CA ALA A 199 -1.35 11.62 1.97
C ALA A 199 -0.98 10.17 1.58
N ASN A 200 -1.60 9.65 0.53
CA ASN A 200 -1.32 8.32 -0.01
C ASN A 200 0.13 8.16 -0.46
N ARG A 201 0.72 9.18 -1.12
CA ARG A 201 2.13 9.18 -1.52
C ARG A 201 3.05 9.22 -0.31
N CYS A 202 2.84 10.14 0.63
CA CYS A 202 3.65 10.23 1.85
C CYS A 202 3.68 8.89 2.60
N LEU A 203 2.55 8.20 2.68
CA LEU A 203 2.39 6.94 3.39
C LEU A 203 2.92 5.73 2.60
N ASN A 204 2.54 5.56 1.33
CA ASN A 204 2.79 4.32 0.58
C ASN A 204 4.00 4.39 -0.36
N ALA A 205 4.26 5.55 -0.95
CA ALA A 205 5.24 5.72 -2.01
C ALA A 205 5.88 7.13 -1.96
N PRO A 206 6.60 7.46 -0.86
CA PRO A 206 7.18 8.79 -0.64
C PRO A 206 8.17 9.19 -1.73
N GLU A 207 8.78 8.22 -2.42
CA GLU A 207 9.68 8.46 -3.55
C GLU A 207 8.97 9.03 -4.79
N LEU A 208 7.64 8.89 -4.90
CA LEU A 208 6.86 9.43 -6.01
C LEU A 208 6.56 10.91 -5.78
N LEU A 209 7.31 11.76 -6.47
CA LEU A 209 7.17 13.21 -6.48
C LEU A 209 6.34 13.66 -7.69
N ASP A 210 5.91 14.91 -7.72
CA ASP A 210 5.20 15.50 -8.85
C ASP A 210 6.15 15.83 -9.99
N THR A 211 5.74 15.49 -11.22
CA THR A 211 6.52 15.86 -12.40
C THR A 211 6.42 17.36 -12.64
N PRO A 212 7.54 18.10 -12.67
CA PRO A 212 7.53 19.52 -12.97
C PRO A 212 7.02 19.78 -14.38
N ARG A 213 6.26 20.87 -14.57
CA ARG A 213 5.67 21.26 -15.86
C ARG A 213 6.66 21.24 -17.05
N PRO A 214 7.91 21.74 -16.92
CA PRO A 214 8.88 21.69 -18.03
C PRO A 214 9.20 20.27 -18.53
N ILE A 215 9.14 19.28 -17.63
CA ILE A 215 9.41 17.88 -17.95
C ILE A 215 8.14 17.18 -18.43
N ALA A 216 7.01 17.43 -17.78
CA ALA A 216 5.72 16.83 -18.12
C ALA A 216 5.27 17.16 -19.56
N HIS A 217 5.69 18.32 -20.07
CA HIS A 217 5.39 18.75 -21.43
C HIS A 217 5.89 17.74 -22.47
N GLY A 218 4.94 17.11 -23.17
CA GLY A 218 5.19 16.15 -24.25
C GLY A 218 5.29 14.68 -23.83
N LEU A 219 5.05 14.32 -22.57
CA LEU A 219 5.09 12.93 -22.11
C LEU A 219 3.77 12.16 -22.33
N GLY A 220 2.62 12.82 -22.37
CA GLY A 220 1.33 12.14 -22.59
C GLY A 220 1.06 10.99 -21.59
N ALA A 221 0.17 10.06 -21.93
CA ALA A 221 -0.20 8.93 -21.06
C ALA A 221 0.77 7.73 -21.16
N ARG A 222 1.58 7.68 -22.22
CA ARG A 222 2.45 6.53 -22.56
C ARG A 222 3.94 6.89 -22.65
N GLY A 223 4.26 8.16 -22.51
CA GLY A 223 5.63 8.64 -22.54
C GLY A 223 6.20 8.83 -21.15
N PHE A 224 7.50 8.63 -21.07
CA PHE A 224 8.29 8.96 -19.89
C PHE A 224 9.64 9.54 -20.32
N ALA A 225 10.31 10.23 -19.40
CA ALA A 225 11.62 10.83 -19.62
C ALA A 225 12.62 10.40 -18.56
N LEU A 226 13.82 10.04 -19.01
CA LEU A 226 15.03 10.04 -18.19
C LEU A 226 15.71 11.40 -18.36
N TRP A 227 15.97 12.09 -17.27
CA TRP A 227 16.64 13.39 -17.33
C TRP A 227 17.61 13.62 -16.18
N SER A 228 18.53 14.55 -16.36
CA SER A 228 19.48 14.97 -15.32
C SER A 228 19.26 16.42 -14.91
N ASP A 229 19.66 16.77 -13.69
CA ASP A 229 19.87 18.17 -13.32
C ASP A 229 20.95 18.83 -14.21
N GLY A 230 21.02 20.16 -14.17
CA GLY A 230 21.95 20.94 -15.01
C GLY A 230 23.43 20.61 -14.78
N THR A 231 23.77 20.04 -13.63
CA THR A 231 25.12 19.58 -13.30
C THR A 231 25.40 18.15 -13.78
N GLY A 232 24.37 17.39 -14.19
CA GLY A 232 24.50 15.99 -14.61
C GLY A 232 24.77 15.02 -13.45
N THR A 233 24.62 15.49 -12.22
CA THR A 233 24.95 14.73 -10.99
C THR A 233 23.77 13.97 -10.44
N ARG A 234 22.55 14.45 -10.69
CA ARG A 234 21.32 13.79 -10.25
C ARG A 234 20.47 13.46 -11.44
N TRP A 235 19.92 12.26 -11.41
CA TRP A 235 19.11 11.71 -12.46
C TRP A 235 17.71 11.43 -11.96
N HIS A 236 16.75 11.57 -12.87
CA HIS A 236 15.34 11.55 -12.59
C HIS A 236 14.62 10.75 -13.66
N LEU A 237 13.57 10.05 -13.26
CA LEU A 237 12.68 9.34 -14.17
C LEU A 237 11.26 9.85 -13.98
N SER A 238 10.64 10.34 -15.05
CA SER A 238 9.37 11.06 -14.99
C SER A 238 8.36 10.49 -15.97
N THR A 239 7.14 10.23 -15.50
CA THR A 239 5.95 10.22 -16.37
C THR A 239 5.38 11.64 -16.45
N SER A 240 4.25 11.82 -17.14
CA SER A 240 3.53 13.11 -17.12
C SER A 240 3.01 13.52 -15.73
N ALA A 241 2.86 12.57 -14.79
CA ALA A 241 2.22 12.80 -13.49
C ALA A 241 3.15 12.58 -12.29
N CYS A 242 4.14 11.70 -12.38
CA CYS A 242 5.05 11.42 -11.28
C CYS A 242 6.51 11.33 -11.70
N THR A 243 7.40 11.72 -10.77
CA THR A 243 8.85 11.69 -10.92
C THR A 243 9.50 10.99 -9.74
N ILE A 244 10.53 10.20 -10.00
CA ILE A 244 11.44 9.69 -8.97
C ILE A 244 12.84 10.28 -9.16
N VAL A 245 13.56 10.47 -8.06
CA VAL A 245 15.01 10.72 -8.07
C VAL A 245 15.72 9.37 -8.01
N LEU A 246 16.62 9.12 -8.95
CA LEU A 246 17.33 7.86 -9.10
C LEU A 246 18.53 7.76 -8.15
N GLY A 247 18.83 6.54 -7.69
CA GLY A 247 19.99 6.27 -6.83
C GLY A 247 19.79 6.59 -5.34
N GLN A 248 18.58 6.93 -4.91
CA GLN A 248 18.24 7.08 -3.49
C GLN A 248 17.82 5.72 -2.89
N PRO A 249 17.73 5.60 -1.55
CA PRO A 249 17.10 4.43 -0.92
C PRO A 249 15.71 4.16 -1.51
N GLY A 250 15.49 2.94 -2.02
CA GLY A 250 14.24 2.55 -2.68
C GLY A 250 14.16 2.86 -4.18
N THR A 251 15.12 3.61 -4.75
CA THR A 251 15.16 3.97 -6.18
C THR A 251 16.52 3.71 -6.85
N SER A 252 17.43 2.99 -6.17
CA SER A 252 18.71 2.55 -6.71
C SER A 252 18.64 1.21 -7.46
N LEU A 253 17.61 0.39 -7.18
CA LEU A 253 17.41 -0.89 -7.85
C LEU A 253 16.40 -0.76 -8.98
N VAL A 254 16.83 -1.13 -10.18
CA VAL A 254 16.00 -1.22 -11.38
C VAL A 254 15.70 -2.69 -11.66
N ARG A 255 14.42 -3.06 -11.57
CA ARG A 255 13.97 -4.40 -11.96
C ARG A 255 13.46 -4.34 -13.39
N VAL A 256 14.01 -5.20 -14.23
CA VAL A 256 13.61 -5.35 -15.63
C VAL A 256 13.05 -6.73 -15.82
N ALA A 257 11.80 -6.82 -16.25
CA ALA A 257 11.15 -8.09 -16.56
C ALA A 257 10.93 -8.23 -18.07
N SER A 258 11.23 -9.41 -18.61
CA SER A 258 10.87 -9.80 -19.97
C SER A 258 10.06 -11.11 -19.92
N VAL A 259 8.75 -10.98 -20.00
CA VAL A 259 7.82 -12.09 -19.93
C VAL A 259 7.36 -12.46 -21.33
N GLU A 260 7.66 -13.68 -21.74
CA GLU A 260 7.26 -14.23 -23.03
C GLU A 260 5.76 -14.57 -23.05
N PRO A 261 5.12 -14.47 -24.22
CA PRO A 261 3.75 -14.93 -24.41
C PRO A 261 3.61 -16.44 -24.15
N ALA A 262 2.56 -16.85 -23.46
CA ALA A 262 2.09 -18.22 -23.34
C ALA A 262 0.55 -18.30 -23.41
N ARG A 263 -0.17 -17.69 -22.47
CA ARG A 263 -1.65 -17.54 -22.55
C ARG A 263 -2.08 -16.12 -22.89
N GLY A 264 -1.24 -15.13 -22.61
CA GLY A 264 -1.43 -13.74 -22.98
C GLY A 264 -0.44 -13.28 -24.05
N GLY A 265 -0.31 -11.95 -24.21
CA GLY A 265 0.56 -11.33 -25.20
C GLY A 265 2.01 -11.11 -24.76
N GLY A 266 2.40 -11.57 -23.57
CA GLY A 266 3.68 -11.25 -22.94
C GLY A 266 3.86 -9.75 -22.64
N PHE A 267 4.98 -9.39 -22.01
CA PHE A 267 5.34 -8.00 -21.77
C PHE A 267 6.83 -7.79 -21.48
N SER A 268 7.25 -6.53 -21.56
CA SER A 268 8.51 -6.06 -21.00
C SER A 268 8.23 -4.89 -20.03
N SER A 269 8.87 -4.85 -18.86
CA SER A 269 8.69 -3.77 -17.88
C SER A 269 10.00 -3.29 -17.26
N ILE A 270 9.95 -2.05 -16.76
CA ILE A 270 10.93 -1.44 -15.88
C ILE A 270 10.17 -1.04 -14.61
N ASP A 271 10.64 -1.51 -13.47
CA ASP A 271 10.05 -1.26 -12.15
C ASP A 271 11.14 -0.71 -11.22
N ILE A 272 10.91 0.47 -10.61
CA ILE A 272 11.84 1.16 -9.71
C ILE A 272 11.02 1.75 -8.55
N GLY A 273 11.08 1.11 -7.37
CA GLY A 273 10.22 1.49 -6.24
C GLY A 273 8.74 1.49 -6.66
N GLY A 274 8.02 2.57 -6.38
CA GLY A 274 6.66 2.77 -6.87
C GLY A 274 6.54 3.17 -8.36
N TRP A 275 7.62 3.48 -9.07
CA TRP A 275 7.57 3.88 -10.48
C TRP A 275 7.65 2.69 -11.42
N TRP A 276 6.87 2.68 -12.50
CA TRP A 276 6.99 1.64 -13.53
C TRP A 276 6.57 2.12 -14.92
N ALA A 277 7.13 1.46 -15.93
CA ALA A 277 6.71 1.52 -17.32
C ALA A 277 6.64 0.10 -17.90
N ARG A 278 5.63 -0.17 -18.73
CA ARG A 278 5.41 -1.48 -19.34
C ARG A 278 5.09 -1.32 -20.82
N ASP A 279 5.54 -2.30 -21.59
CA ASP A 279 5.25 -2.41 -23.01
C ASP A 279 5.04 -3.88 -23.40
N ALA A 280 4.69 -4.13 -24.66
CA ALA A 280 4.62 -5.48 -25.22
C ALA A 280 5.97 -6.20 -25.13
N TRP A 281 5.92 -7.53 -25.17
CA TRP A 281 7.11 -8.36 -25.19
C TRP A 281 8.05 -7.96 -26.34
N ARG A 282 9.37 -7.97 -26.08
CA ARG A 282 10.43 -7.50 -27.00
C ARG A 282 10.27 -6.02 -27.38
N SER A 283 9.81 -5.19 -26.45
CA SER A 283 9.75 -3.75 -26.68
C SER A 283 11.15 -3.14 -26.84
N ARG A 284 11.36 -2.54 -28.00
CA ARG A 284 12.54 -1.73 -28.30
C ARG A 284 12.61 -0.49 -27.40
N ALA A 285 11.48 0.12 -27.06
CA ALA A 285 11.45 1.32 -26.21
C ALA A 285 11.94 1.01 -24.79
N ILE A 286 11.50 -0.13 -24.24
CA ILE A 286 11.99 -0.62 -22.94
C ILE A 286 13.49 -0.95 -23.02
N GLU A 287 13.94 -1.62 -24.08
CA GLU A 287 15.36 -1.95 -24.24
C GLU A 287 16.25 -0.68 -24.33
N GLU A 288 15.83 0.32 -25.11
CA GLU A 288 16.54 1.60 -25.23
C GLU A 288 16.55 2.36 -23.90
N ALA A 289 15.44 2.37 -23.16
CA ALA A 289 15.37 2.98 -21.84
C ALA A 289 16.28 2.27 -20.82
N VAL A 290 16.35 0.94 -20.84
CA VAL A 290 17.27 0.17 -19.98
C VAL A 290 18.73 0.51 -20.29
N ARG A 291 19.11 0.57 -21.56
CA ARG A 291 20.47 1.01 -21.96
C ARG A 291 20.77 2.44 -21.50
N ALA A 292 19.75 3.30 -21.45
CA ALA A 292 19.92 4.65 -20.92
C ALA A 292 20.14 4.65 -19.40
N LEU A 293 19.37 3.84 -18.66
CA LEU A 293 19.51 3.65 -17.21
C LEU A 293 20.85 3.01 -16.82
N GLU A 294 21.41 2.13 -17.64
CA GLU A 294 22.75 1.54 -17.42
C GLU A 294 23.87 2.59 -17.34
N ARG A 295 23.65 3.77 -17.93
CA ARG A 295 24.64 4.87 -17.89
C ARG A 295 24.50 5.76 -16.66
N VAL A 296 23.45 5.57 -15.86
CA VAL A 296 23.19 6.37 -14.66
C VAL A 296 24.02 5.83 -13.49
N PRO A 297 24.90 6.66 -12.87
CA PRO A 297 25.70 6.21 -11.73
C PRO A 297 24.85 5.79 -10.53
N GLY A 298 25.29 4.76 -9.82
CA GLY A 298 24.66 4.31 -8.57
C GLY A 298 23.41 3.44 -8.73
N LEU A 299 23.04 3.07 -9.96
CA LEU A 299 21.96 2.12 -10.22
C LEU A 299 22.47 0.67 -10.28
N THR A 300 21.69 -0.23 -9.69
CA THR A 300 21.81 -1.69 -9.87
C THR A 300 20.67 -2.15 -10.75
N ILE A 301 20.96 -2.98 -11.76
CA ILE A 301 19.94 -3.50 -12.68
C ILE A 301 19.82 -5.01 -12.52
N GLU A 302 18.64 -5.45 -12.08
CA GLU A 302 18.25 -6.86 -12.00
C GLU A 302 17.35 -7.21 -13.18
N ARG A 303 17.66 -8.32 -13.85
CA ARG A 303 16.90 -8.81 -15.00
C ARG A 303 16.24 -10.13 -14.67
N SER A 304 14.98 -10.25 -15.05
CA SER A 304 14.19 -11.47 -14.90
C SER A 304 13.46 -11.83 -16.20
N SER A 305 13.24 -13.11 -16.43
CA SER A 305 12.48 -13.63 -17.55
C SER A 305 11.48 -14.70 -17.09
N GLY A 306 10.42 -14.89 -17.87
CA GLY A 306 9.37 -15.86 -17.56
C GLY A 306 8.32 -15.97 -18.66
N HIS A 307 7.21 -16.63 -18.37
CA HIS A 307 6.04 -16.76 -19.25
C HIS A 307 4.79 -16.19 -18.59
N ASP A 308 3.86 -15.64 -19.37
CA ASP A 308 2.56 -15.21 -18.82
C ASP A 308 1.61 -16.41 -18.59
N VAL A 309 1.18 -16.60 -17.35
CA VAL A 309 0.28 -17.69 -16.92
C VAL A 309 -1.17 -17.25 -16.80
#